data_AF-A0A1B6LUW1-F1
#
_entry.id   AF-A0A1B6LUW1-F1
#
_cell.length_a   1.000
_cell.length_b   1.000
_cell.length_c   1.000
_cell.angle_alpha   90.00
_cell.angle_beta   90.00
_cell.angle_gamma   90.00
#
_symmetry.space_group_name_H-M   'P 1'
#
loop_
_entity.id
_entity.type
_entity.pdbx_description
1 polymer ?
#
loop_
_entity_poly.entity_id
_entity_poly.type
_entity_poly.pdbx_seq_one_letter_code
_entity_poly.pdbx_strand_id
1 'polypeptide(L)'
;NRDALDLRDSTKGMLLRQEVMVMNAGKSRERQLMELKMRVDERKAELERLERRIFPTGRPLLHQDTVTSTDMTHPPSDETSHTIENLEKAFTTLKEATGVTDTKDVLQRFLSQIETRKRLTFLKNTTEQEKKQLEVRKDMMLAELEAFKFAQVKDKEQNEEEVEKLKIAIQNEIDKKEKLDEESAHIREQILQIKTRLLTMCSMLQECEPLSVPPSTQEIDDSEEAVNILKLKLHSLFEKIDKRDEEQIELERLTVRVIKVDAPIYPQTFEVHPEKTSEPEDEDEIPTRGFLKRQAQVIIDAKSRRKGFRVAVPRAFGRLK
;
A
#
# COMPACT_ATOMS: atom_id res chain seq x y z
N ASN A 1 -6.93 -31.40 12.04
CA ASN A 1 -5.48 -31.32 12.33
C ASN A 1 -4.63 -31.66 11.11
N ARG A 2 -4.89 -32.77 10.43
CA ARG A 2 -4.15 -33.16 9.21
C ARG A 2 -4.30 -32.16 8.05
N ASP A 3 -5.51 -31.69 7.80
CA ASP A 3 -5.78 -30.70 6.75
C ASP A 3 -5.06 -29.36 6.97
N ALA A 4 -4.89 -28.96 8.23
CA ALA A 4 -4.15 -27.75 8.58
C ALA A 4 -2.64 -27.89 8.34
N LEU A 5 -2.10 -29.10 8.54
CA LEU A 5 -0.70 -29.41 8.23
C LEU A 5 -0.46 -29.45 6.72
N ASP A 6 -1.38 -30.08 5.97
CA ASP A 6 -1.31 -30.16 4.51
C ASP A 6 -1.40 -28.76 3.86
N LEU A 7 -2.28 -27.89 4.39
CA LEU A 7 -2.40 -26.50 3.91
C LEU A 7 -1.15 -25.68 4.21
N ARG A 8 -0.56 -25.84 5.40
CA ARG A 8 0.70 -25.17 5.78
C ARG A 8 1.85 -25.59 4.86
N ASP A 9 2.00 -26.89 4.62
CA ASP A 9 3.11 -27.42 3.82
C ASP A 9 2.94 -27.07 2.34
N SER A 10 1.70 -27.05 1.83
CA SER A 10 1.37 -26.52 0.50
C SER A 10 1.73 -25.04 0.36
N THR A 11 1.33 -24.22 1.33
CA THR A 11 1.61 -22.76 1.34
C THR A 11 3.12 -22.49 1.40
N LYS A 12 3.85 -23.23 2.22
CA LYS A 12 5.31 -23.15 2.30
C LYS A 12 5.97 -23.52 0.97
N GLY A 13 5.47 -24.56 0.29
CA GLY A 13 5.93 -24.95 -1.04
C GLY A 13 5.67 -23.89 -2.11
N MET A 14 4.50 -23.24 -2.06
CA MET A 14 4.17 -22.10 -2.95
C MET A 14 5.09 -20.92 -2.72
N LEU A 15 5.32 -20.54 -1.45
CA LEU A 15 6.19 -19.41 -1.08
C LEU A 15 7.60 -19.63 -1.61
N LEU A 16 8.17 -20.82 -1.40
CA LEU A 16 9.53 -21.14 -1.85
C LEU A 16 9.66 -21.06 -3.38
N ARG A 17 8.65 -21.52 -4.12
CA ARG A 17 8.65 -21.39 -5.59
C ARG A 17 8.58 -19.94 -6.03
N GLN A 18 7.77 -19.14 -5.33
CA GLN A 18 7.60 -17.72 -5.64
C GLN A 18 8.88 -16.93 -5.35
N GLU A 19 9.56 -17.22 -4.24
CA GLU A 19 10.88 -16.65 -3.91
C GLU A 19 11.92 -16.97 -5.00
N VAL A 20 12.01 -18.23 -5.43
CA VAL A 20 12.93 -18.65 -6.49
C VAL A 20 12.59 -17.95 -7.82
N MET A 21 11.31 -17.82 -8.16
CA MET A 21 10.88 -17.13 -9.38
C MET A 21 11.27 -15.65 -9.35
N VAL A 22 11.01 -14.94 -8.24
CA VAL A 22 11.35 -13.53 -8.08
C VAL A 22 12.86 -13.32 -8.11
N MET A 23 13.64 -14.17 -7.43
CA MET A 23 15.10 -14.12 -7.45
C MET A 23 15.64 -14.30 -8.88
N ASN A 24 15.12 -15.28 -9.63
CA ASN A 24 15.55 -15.53 -11.01
C ASN A 24 15.17 -14.39 -11.96
N ALA A 25 13.98 -13.81 -11.80
CA ALA A 25 13.55 -12.62 -12.54
C ALA A 25 14.47 -11.42 -12.26
N GLY A 26 14.85 -11.20 -10.99
CA GLY A 26 15.82 -10.19 -10.58
C GLY A 26 17.17 -10.37 -11.27
N LYS A 27 17.74 -11.58 -11.22
CA LYS A 27 19.01 -11.92 -11.89
C LYS A 27 18.94 -11.76 -13.41
N SER A 28 17.78 -12.01 -14.03
CA SER A 28 17.59 -11.78 -15.47
C SER A 28 17.59 -10.30 -15.81
N ARG A 29 16.85 -9.48 -15.03
CA ARG A 29 16.79 -8.03 -15.20
C ARG A 29 18.16 -7.37 -14.99
N GLU A 30 18.92 -7.82 -14.00
CA GLU A 30 20.26 -7.32 -13.72
C GLU A 30 21.23 -7.61 -14.88
N ARG A 31 21.20 -8.82 -15.44
CA ARG A 31 21.98 -9.17 -16.64
C ARG A 31 21.63 -8.28 -17.83
N GLN A 32 20.34 -8.06 -18.10
CA GLN A 32 19.90 -7.18 -19.18
C GLN A 32 20.35 -5.73 -18.96
N LEU A 33 20.29 -5.23 -17.71
CA LEU A 33 20.75 -3.89 -17.37
C LEU A 33 22.26 -3.74 -17.62
N MET A 34 23.04 -4.73 -17.22
CA MET A 34 24.49 -4.75 -17.42
C MET A 34 24.85 -4.77 -18.91
N GLU A 35 24.15 -5.58 -19.71
CA GLU A 35 24.33 -5.63 -21.16
C GLU A 35 24.00 -4.30 -21.84
N LEU A 36 22.90 -3.65 -21.45
CA LEU A 36 22.53 -2.34 -21.97
C LEU A 36 23.54 -1.26 -21.60
N LYS A 37 24.05 -1.27 -20.36
CA LYS A 37 25.13 -0.36 -19.95
C LYS A 37 26.38 -0.54 -20.81
N MET A 38 26.81 -1.79 -21.03
CA MET A 38 27.94 -2.10 -21.89
C MET A 38 27.77 -1.56 -23.32
N ARG A 39 26.60 -1.78 -23.94
CA ARG A 39 26.34 -1.24 -25.29
C ARG A 39 26.35 0.29 -25.34
N VAL A 40 25.87 0.95 -24.29
CA VAL A 40 25.92 2.42 -24.19
C VAL A 40 27.36 2.90 -24.09
N ASP A 41 28.18 2.26 -23.26
CA ASP A 41 29.60 2.61 -23.09
C ASP A 41 30.39 2.37 -24.38
N GLU A 42 30.15 1.25 -25.07
CA GLU A 42 30.73 0.95 -26.40
C GLU A 42 30.38 2.03 -27.43
N ARG A 43 29.09 2.38 -27.55
CA ARG A 43 28.63 3.42 -28.49
C ARG A 43 29.19 4.79 -28.15
N LYS A 44 29.33 5.11 -26.86
CA LYS A 44 29.96 6.36 -26.41
C LYS A 44 31.44 6.41 -26.82
N ALA A 45 32.17 5.32 -26.63
CA ALA A 45 33.58 5.22 -27.03
C ALA A 45 33.76 5.29 -28.57
N GLU A 46 32.84 4.71 -29.34
CA GLU A 46 32.83 4.83 -30.80
C GLU A 46 32.56 6.26 -31.26
N LEU A 47 31.60 6.95 -30.64
CA LEU A 47 31.30 8.35 -30.93
C LEU A 47 32.48 9.26 -30.62
N GLU A 48 33.16 9.05 -29.49
CA GLU A 48 34.37 9.81 -29.13
C GLU A 48 35.51 9.59 -30.14
N ARG A 49 35.66 8.36 -30.68
CA ARG A 49 36.61 8.08 -31.76
C ARG A 49 36.23 8.76 -33.08
N LEU A 50 34.94 8.81 -33.41
CA LEU A 50 34.45 9.52 -34.60
C LEU A 50 34.62 11.04 -34.45
N GLU A 51 34.35 11.59 -33.28
CA GLU A 51 34.55 13.01 -32.97
C GLU A 51 36.01 13.42 -33.17
N ARG A 52 36.96 12.62 -32.66
CA ARG A 52 38.40 12.83 -32.90
C ARG A 52 38.82 12.73 -34.37
N ARG A 53 38.07 12.00 -35.20
CA ARG A 53 38.36 11.80 -36.63
C ARG A 53 37.75 12.89 -37.51
N ILE A 54 36.56 13.37 -37.15
CA ILE A 54 35.79 14.38 -37.91
C ILE A 54 36.19 15.80 -37.52
N PHE A 55 36.60 16.00 -36.26
CA PHE A 55 37.12 17.26 -35.75
C PHE A 55 38.59 17.11 -35.32
N PRO A 56 39.54 16.89 -36.24
CA PRO A 56 40.94 17.02 -35.91
C PRO A 56 41.21 18.48 -35.56
N THR A 57 41.25 18.79 -34.27
CA THR A 57 41.67 20.10 -33.76
C THR A 57 43.09 20.36 -34.26
N GLY A 58 43.23 21.28 -35.23
CA GLY A 58 44.52 21.89 -35.58
C GLY A 58 45.08 21.65 -36.98
N ARG A 59 44.29 21.72 -38.07
CA ARG A 59 44.85 22.01 -39.41
C ARG A 59 44.27 23.29 -40.01
N PRO A 60 45.11 24.29 -40.38
CA PRO A 60 44.67 25.44 -41.15
C PRO A 60 44.43 25.03 -42.61
N LEU A 61 43.28 25.47 -43.16
CA LEU A 61 43.02 25.46 -44.59
C LEU A 61 44.00 26.40 -45.30
N LEU A 62 44.84 25.85 -46.18
CA LEU A 62 45.71 26.60 -47.07
C LEU A 62 44.85 27.14 -48.23
N HIS A 63 44.59 28.45 -48.21
CA HIS A 63 44.02 29.20 -49.32
C HIS A 63 45.19 29.65 -50.21
N GLN A 64 45.13 29.36 -51.51
CA GLN A 64 46.14 29.80 -52.47
C GLN A 64 45.46 30.61 -53.58
N ASP A 65 45.86 31.88 -53.63
CA ASP A 65 45.58 32.85 -54.70
C ASP A 65 46.27 32.45 -56.00
N THR A 66 45.80 32.93 -57.16
CA THR A 66 46.53 33.90 -58.04
C THR A 66 45.84 34.09 -59.41
N VAL A 67 45.89 35.37 -59.80
CA VAL A 67 45.44 36.15 -60.95
C VAL A 67 45.92 35.79 -62.38
N THR A 68 45.35 36.53 -63.35
CA THR A 68 45.83 36.99 -64.69
C THR A 68 45.31 36.22 -65.91
N SER A 69 45.10 36.77 -67.12
CA SER A 69 44.76 38.08 -67.73
C SER A 69 44.77 37.85 -69.26
N THR A 70 43.96 38.61 -70.02
CA THR A 70 44.06 38.91 -71.49
C THR A 70 43.92 37.70 -72.46
N ASP A 71 43.35 37.77 -73.66
CA ASP A 71 43.28 38.81 -74.69
C ASP A 71 42.15 38.44 -75.69
N MET A 72 41.60 39.40 -76.41
CA MET A 72 40.54 39.23 -77.42
C MET A 72 41.08 39.65 -78.79
N THR A 73 41.17 38.73 -79.77
CA THR A 73 40.98 39.05 -81.22
C THR A 73 41.04 37.84 -82.18
N HIS A 74 40.07 37.83 -83.14
CA HIS A 74 40.00 37.14 -84.46
C HIS A 74 39.71 35.62 -84.55
N PRO A 75 39.25 35.07 -85.72
CA PRO A 75 38.04 35.29 -86.54
C PRO A 75 37.28 33.93 -86.80
N PRO A 76 36.19 33.83 -87.61
CA PRO A 76 35.24 32.71 -87.53
C PRO A 76 35.70 31.48 -88.33
N SER A 77 36.43 30.58 -87.67
CA SER A 77 36.60 29.18 -88.11
C SER A 77 36.81 28.22 -86.91
N ASP A 78 36.62 28.70 -85.69
CA ASP A 78 37.24 28.14 -84.47
C ASP A 78 36.24 27.59 -83.44
N GLU A 79 34.95 27.51 -83.79
CA GLU A 79 33.93 27.01 -82.85
C GLU A 79 34.21 25.56 -82.45
N THR A 80 34.72 24.73 -83.35
CA THR A 80 35.05 23.33 -83.06
C THR A 80 36.30 23.19 -82.18
N SER A 81 37.32 24.04 -82.34
CA SER A 81 38.53 23.97 -81.51
C SER A 81 38.26 24.48 -80.10
N HIS A 82 37.59 25.62 -79.97
CA HIS A 82 37.22 26.17 -78.66
C HIS A 82 36.25 25.27 -77.90
N THR A 83 35.34 24.57 -78.58
CA THR A 83 34.49 23.58 -77.93
C THR A 83 35.28 22.36 -77.45
N ILE A 84 36.27 21.89 -78.21
CA ILE A 84 37.17 20.80 -77.78
C ILE A 84 38.00 21.24 -76.56
N GLU A 85 38.63 22.41 -76.58
CA GLU A 85 39.39 22.93 -75.44
C GLU A 85 38.52 23.10 -74.18
N ASN A 86 37.28 23.56 -74.34
CA ASN A 86 36.35 23.68 -73.24
C ASN A 86 35.93 22.32 -72.66
N LEU A 87 35.74 21.31 -73.52
CA LEU A 87 35.45 19.94 -73.09
C LEU A 87 36.66 19.30 -72.39
N GLU A 88 37.88 19.52 -72.87
CA GLU A 88 39.10 19.04 -72.23
C GLU A 88 39.33 19.69 -70.86
N LYS A 89 39.09 21.00 -70.74
CA LYS A 89 39.09 21.71 -69.45
C LYS A 89 38.05 21.09 -68.50
N ALA A 90 36.82 20.89 -68.97
CA ALA A 90 35.76 20.27 -68.17
C ALA A 90 36.11 18.84 -67.71
N PHE A 91 36.70 18.02 -68.58
CA PHE A 91 37.16 16.67 -68.22
C PHE A 91 38.35 16.69 -67.25
N THR A 92 39.23 17.67 -67.36
CA THR A 92 40.34 17.86 -66.42
C THR A 92 39.81 18.22 -65.05
N THR A 93 38.87 19.17 -64.97
CA THR A 93 38.16 19.51 -63.73
C THR A 93 37.42 18.31 -63.13
N LEU A 94 36.75 17.48 -63.96
CA LEU A 94 36.07 16.27 -63.48
C LEU A 94 37.05 15.22 -62.95
N LYS A 95 38.20 15.03 -63.60
CA LYS A 95 39.27 14.14 -63.13
C LYS A 95 39.83 14.60 -61.78
N GLU A 96 40.11 15.89 -61.64
CA GLU A 96 40.57 16.49 -60.38
C GLU A 96 39.52 16.33 -59.27
N ALA A 97 38.25 16.65 -59.54
CA ALA A 97 37.17 16.55 -58.57
C ALA A 97 36.85 15.10 -58.14
N THR A 98 37.03 14.13 -59.05
CA THR A 98 36.84 12.70 -58.75
C THR A 98 38.09 12.01 -58.23
N GLY A 99 39.25 12.67 -58.28
CA GLY A 99 40.55 12.11 -57.89
C GLY A 99 41.05 11.01 -58.84
N VAL A 100 40.64 11.05 -60.11
CA VAL A 100 40.92 10.01 -61.10
C VAL A 100 41.84 10.54 -62.18
N THR A 101 42.81 9.74 -62.62
CA THR A 101 43.80 10.12 -63.64
C THR A 101 43.33 9.86 -65.08
N ASP A 102 42.55 8.80 -65.31
CA ASP A 102 41.97 8.46 -66.62
C ASP A 102 40.52 8.96 -66.76
N THR A 103 40.16 9.49 -67.93
CA THR A 103 38.80 9.99 -68.22
C THR A 103 37.77 8.87 -68.21
N LYS A 104 38.15 7.64 -68.56
CA LYS A 104 37.25 6.47 -68.55
C LYS A 104 36.79 6.08 -67.15
N ASP A 105 37.65 6.29 -66.15
CA ASP A 105 37.42 5.90 -64.77
C ASP A 105 36.55 6.91 -63.99
N VAL A 106 36.43 8.15 -64.50
CA VAL A 106 35.57 9.22 -63.94
C VAL A 106 34.12 8.75 -63.86
N LEU A 107 33.60 8.17 -64.95
CA LEU A 107 32.23 7.65 -65.01
C LEU A 107 32.00 6.53 -63.98
N GLN A 108 32.97 5.62 -63.86
CA GLN A 108 32.88 4.50 -62.91
C GLN A 108 32.84 4.98 -61.45
N ARG A 109 33.58 6.04 -61.12
CA ARG A 109 33.49 6.67 -59.79
C ARG A 109 32.11 7.26 -59.52
N PHE A 110 31.53 7.99 -60.46
CA PHE A 110 30.17 8.52 -60.30
C PHE A 110 29.14 7.41 -60.11
N LEU A 111 29.23 6.31 -60.87
CA LEU A 111 28.33 5.16 -60.71
C LEU A 111 28.47 4.55 -59.31
N SER A 112 29.70 4.35 -58.81
CA SER A 112 29.95 3.82 -57.45
C SER A 112 29.45 4.76 -56.35
N GLN A 113 29.55 6.09 -56.54
CA GLN A 113 29.05 7.09 -55.60
C GLN A 113 27.52 7.10 -55.58
N ILE A 114 26.87 6.95 -56.73
CA ILE A 114 25.41 6.84 -56.81
C ILE A 114 24.93 5.60 -56.06
N GLU A 115 25.59 4.46 -56.23
CA GLU A 115 25.27 3.22 -55.52
C GLU A 115 25.47 3.37 -54.01
N THR A 116 26.62 3.92 -53.59
CA THR A 116 26.93 4.18 -52.18
C THR A 116 25.89 5.10 -51.56
N ARG A 117 25.52 6.19 -52.25
CA ARG A 117 24.46 7.12 -51.81
C ARG A 117 23.14 6.39 -51.64
N LYS A 118 22.72 5.59 -52.63
CA LYS A 118 21.48 4.78 -52.55
C LYS A 118 21.50 3.87 -51.32
N ARG A 119 22.61 3.18 -51.07
CA ARG A 119 22.76 2.27 -49.92
C ARG A 119 22.69 3.02 -48.59
N LEU A 120 23.37 4.17 -48.47
CA LEU A 120 23.35 5.00 -47.26
C LEU A 120 21.95 5.57 -47.00
N THR A 121 21.25 6.04 -48.02
CA THR A 121 19.86 6.50 -47.89
C THR A 121 18.95 5.37 -47.43
N PHE A 122 19.08 4.17 -48.00
CA PHE A 122 18.33 3.00 -47.55
C PHE A 122 18.60 2.67 -46.08
N LEU A 123 19.87 2.62 -45.68
CA LEU A 123 20.26 2.30 -44.30
C LEU A 123 19.77 3.36 -43.31
N LYS A 124 19.89 4.64 -43.66
CA LYS A 124 19.35 5.76 -42.89
C LYS A 124 17.84 5.60 -42.67
N ASN A 125 17.08 5.43 -43.75
CA ASN A 125 15.62 5.32 -43.68
C ASN A 125 15.18 4.10 -42.87
N THR A 126 15.88 2.97 -43.04
CA THR A 126 15.62 1.74 -42.27
C THR A 126 15.88 1.96 -40.78
N THR A 127 17.02 2.58 -40.45
CA THR A 127 17.40 2.87 -39.06
C THR A 127 16.46 3.88 -38.40
N GLU A 128 16.04 4.92 -39.12
CA GLU A 128 15.07 5.90 -38.64
C GLU A 128 13.70 5.26 -38.38
N GLN A 129 13.27 4.35 -39.25
CA GLN A 129 12.02 3.61 -39.07
C GLN A 129 12.07 2.66 -37.88
N GLU A 130 13.14 1.88 -37.73
CA GLU A 130 13.35 0.99 -36.58
C GLU A 130 13.41 1.78 -35.27
N LYS A 131 14.12 2.92 -35.26
CA LYS A 131 14.16 3.83 -34.11
C LYS A 131 12.75 4.28 -33.71
N LYS A 132 11.95 4.72 -34.68
CA LYS A 132 10.57 5.15 -34.42
C LYS A 132 9.71 4.03 -33.85
N GLN A 133 9.84 2.80 -34.35
CA GLN A 133 9.13 1.64 -33.82
C GLN A 133 9.55 1.31 -32.38
N LEU A 134 10.84 1.38 -32.08
CA LEU A 134 11.37 1.16 -30.74
C LEU A 134 10.90 2.23 -29.75
N GLU A 135 10.84 3.50 -30.17
CA GLU A 135 10.30 4.59 -29.36
C GLU A 135 8.83 4.35 -29.01
N VAL A 136 8.00 4.01 -30.00
CA VAL A 136 6.58 3.68 -29.76
C VAL A 136 6.44 2.49 -28.82
N ARG A 137 7.22 1.42 -29.02
CA ARG A 137 7.17 0.23 -28.16
C ARG A 137 7.62 0.55 -26.72
N LYS A 138 8.64 1.40 -26.56
CA LYS A 138 9.10 1.86 -25.26
C LYS A 138 8.00 2.64 -24.55
N ASP A 139 7.36 3.59 -25.23
CA ASP A 139 6.31 4.43 -24.65
C ASP A 139 5.09 3.59 -24.25
N MET A 140 4.71 2.60 -25.08
CA MET A 140 3.67 1.63 -24.77
C MET A 140 4.01 0.81 -23.52
N MET A 141 5.22 0.27 -23.41
CA MET A 141 5.65 -0.48 -22.22
C MET A 141 5.70 0.39 -20.97
N LEU A 142 6.08 1.66 -21.09
CA LEU A 142 6.07 2.60 -19.97
C LEU A 142 4.64 2.88 -19.49
N ALA A 143 3.69 3.07 -20.41
CA ALA A 143 2.28 3.25 -20.09
C ALA A 143 1.69 2.00 -19.41
N GLU A 144 2.02 0.80 -19.90
CA GLU A 144 1.61 -0.46 -19.27
C GLU A 144 2.17 -0.58 -17.84
N LEU A 145 3.47 -0.29 -17.66
CA LEU A 145 4.09 -0.32 -16.33
C LEU A 145 3.45 0.67 -15.36
N GLU A 146 3.09 1.85 -15.84
CA GLU A 146 2.38 2.86 -15.05
C GLU A 146 0.97 2.38 -14.67
N ALA A 147 0.23 1.82 -15.62
CA ALA A 147 -1.08 1.22 -15.36
C ALA A 147 -1.00 0.08 -14.32
N PHE A 148 -0.01 -0.81 -14.42
CA PHE A 148 0.22 -1.87 -13.44
C PHE A 148 0.54 -1.35 -12.04
N LYS A 149 1.34 -0.27 -11.94
CA LYS A 149 1.61 0.36 -10.63
C LYS A 149 0.34 0.91 -10.00
N PHE A 150 -0.50 1.59 -10.77
CA PHE A 150 -1.76 2.13 -10.25
C PHE A 150 -2.75 1.03 -9.86
N ALA A 151 -2.85 -0.03 -10.65
CA ALA A 151 -3.66 -1.19 -10.31
C ALA A 151 -3.18 -1.84 -8.99
N GLN A 152 -1.87 -2.06 -8.85
CA GLN A 152 -1.29 -2.64 -7.64
C GLN A 152 -1.53 -1.78 -6.39
N VAL A 153 -1.37 -0.45 -6.51
CA VAL A 153 -1.63 0.46 -5.39
C VAL A 153 -3.11 0.43 -5.01
N LYS A 154 -4.01 0.47 -5.99
CA LYS A 154 -5.45 0.42 -5.76
C LYS A 154 -5.89 -0.88 -5.08
N ASP A 155 -5.40 -2.03 -5.55
CA ASP A 155 -5.72 -3.34 -4.96
C ASP A 155 -5.19 -3.43 -3.52
N LYS A 156 -4.00 -2.89 -3.28
CA LYS A 156 -3.41 -2.82 -1.94
C LYS A 156 -4.24 -1.94 -1.00
N GLU A 157 -4.63 -0.75 -1.44
CA GLU A 157 -5.48 0.17 -0.64
C GLU A 157 -6.84 -0.45 -0.34
N GLN A 158 -7.48 -1.07 -1.32
CA GLN A 158 -8.76 -1.76 -1.12
C GLN A 158 -8.64 -2.92 -0.12
N ASN A 159 -7.59 -3.74 -0.26
CA ASN A 159 -7.35 -4.84 0.66
C ASN A 159 -7.02 -4.35 2.08
N GLU A 160 -6.28 -3.25 2.23
CA GLU A 160 -6.04 -2.62 3.53
C GLU A 160 -7.35 -2.10 4.16
N GLU A 161 -8.23 -1.49 3.38
CA GLU A 161 -9.55 -1.02 3.84
C GLU A 161 -10.45 -2.20 4.28
N GLU A 162 -10.50 -3.29 3.51
CA GLU A 162 -11.27 -4.48 3.86
C GLU A 162 -10.73 -5.16 5.12
N VAL A 163 -9.41 -5.26 5.27
CA VAL A 163 -8.76 -5.79 6.48
C VAL A 163 -9.11 -4.93 7.69
N GLU A 164 -9.11 -3.61 7.56
CA GLU A 164 -9.44 -2.71 8.67
C GLU A 164 -10.91 -2.83 9.08
N LYS A 165 -11.83 -2.93 8.11
CA LYS A 165 -13.25 -3.20 8.39
C LYS A 165 -13.45 -4.51 9.14
N LEU A 166 -12.72 -5.56 8.74
CA LEU A 166 -12.79 -6.85 9.42
C LEU A 166 -12.24 -6.78 10.84
N LYS A 167 -11.13 -6.06 11.07
CA LYS A 167 -10.60 -5.87 12.43
C LYS A 167 -11.61 -5.15 13.33
N ILE A 168 -12.22 -4.07 12.85
CA ILE A 168 -13.24 -3.34 13.60
C ILE A 168 -14.43 -4.26 13.92
N ALA A 169 -14.90 -5.04 12.94
CA ALA A 169 -15.99 -6.00 13.16
C ALA A 169 -15.63 -7.09 14.18
N ILE A 170 -14.40 -7.61 14.14
CA ILE A 170 -13.88 -8.58 15.11
C ILE A 170 -13.84 -7.96 16.51
N GLN A 171 -13.30 -6.74 16.64
CA GLN A 171 -13.21 -6.06 17.93
C GLN A 171 -14.61 -5.85 18.53
N ASN A 172 -15.56 -5.37 17.74
CA ASN A 172 -16.94 -5.19 18.18
C ASN A 172 -17.59 -6.49 18.66
N GLU A 173 -17.35 -7.62 17.99
CA GLU A 173 -17.86 -8.92 18.43
C GLU A 173 -17.14 -9.46 19.67
N ILE A 174 -15.85 -9.15 19.86
CA ILE A 174 -15.13 -9.44 21.10
C ILE A 174 -15.75 -8.66 22.27
N ASP A 175 -15.93 -7.35 22.11
CA ASP A 175 -16.48 -6.49 23.16
C ASP A 175 -17.92 -6.90 23.52
N LYS A 176 -18.71 -7.26 22.50
CA LYS A 176 -20.07 -7.78 22.70
C LYS A 176 -20.07 -9.11 23.44
N LYS A 177 -19.14 -10.01 23.09
CA LYS A 177 -18.99 -11.29 23.79
C LYS A 177 -18.60 -11.07 25.25
N GLU A 178 -17.67 -10.16 25.54
CA GLU A 178 -17.23 -9.86 26.90
C GLU A 178 -18.40 -9.37 27.76
N LYS A 179 -19.22 -8.43 27.24
CA LYS A 179 -20.44 -7.98 27.92
C LYS A 179 -21.42 -9.12 28.21
N LEU A 180 -21.65 -10.00 27.24
CA LEU A 180 -22.52 -11.16 27.43
C LEU A 180 -21.94 -12.16 28.46
N ASP A 181 -20.63 -12.36 28.46
CA ASP A 181 -19.95 -13.22 29.42
C ASP A 181 -20.05 -12.65 30.85
N GLU A 182 -19.93 -11.33 31.02
CA GLU A 182 -20.15 -10.61 32.28
C GLU A 182 -21.60 -10.74 32.79
N GLU A 183 -22.59 -10.46 31.92
CA GLU A 183 -24.02 -10.63 32.25
C GLU A 183 -24.33 -12.08 32.64
N SER A 184 -23.78 -13.03 31.89
CA SER A 184 -23.95 -14.46 32.17
C SER A 184 -23.31 -14.87 33.49
N ALA A 185 -22.13 -14.32 33.82
CA ALA A 185 -21.48 -14.54 35.11
C ALA A 185 -22.29 -13.96 36.26
N HIS A 186 -22.86 -12.76 36.08
CA HIS A 186 -23.72 -12.13 37.07
C HIS A 186 -24.97 -12.97 37.37
N ILE A 187 -25.65 -13.47 36.34
CA ILE A 187 -26.84 -14.34 36.50
C ILE A 187 -26.45 -15.66 37.20
N ARG A 188 -25.33 -16.28 36.81
CA ARG A 188 -24.85 -17.51 37.48
C ARG A 188 -24.60 -17.29 38.97
N GLU A 189 -24.00 -16.16 39.32
CA GLU A 189 -23.75 -15.78 40.72
C GLU A 189 -25.07 -15.59 41.50
N GLN A 190 -26.05 -14.89 40.92
CA GLN A 190 -27.37 -14.74 41.52
C GLN A 190 -28.06 -16.09 41.73
N ILE A 191 -28.01 -17.00 40.75
CA ILE A 191 -28.57 -18.35 40.88
C ILE A 191 -27.88 -19.11 42.01
N LEU A 192 -26.55 -19.01 42.13
CA LEU A 192 -25.81 -19.65 43.20
C LEU A 192 -26.21 -19.12 44.58
N GLN A 193 -26.42 -17.80 44.72
CA GLN A 193 -26.91 -17.19 45.94
C GLN A 193 -28.32 -17.68 46.31
N ILE A 194 -29.24 -17.75 45.33
CA ILE A 194 -30.59 -18.29 45.54
C ILE A 194 -30.52 -19.75 45.98
N LYS A 195 -29.76 -20.60 45.28
CA LYS A 195 -29.56 -22.02 45.65
C LYS A 195 -29.03 -22.15 47.08
N THR A 196 -28.02 -21.36 47.44
CA THR A 196 -27.42 -21.36 48.78
C THR A 196 -28.44 -20.98 49.86
N ARG A 197 -29.26 -19.95 49.59
CA ARG A 197 -30.31 -19.52 50.52
C ARG A 197 -31.40 -20.57 50.69
N LEU A 198 -31.88 -21.16 49.60
CA LEU A 198 -32.86 -22.25 49.63
C LEU A 198 -32.34 -23.46 50.41
N LEU A 199 -31.08 -23.83 50.19
CA LEU A 199 -30.44 -24.93 50.92
C LEU A 199 -30.35 -24.63 52.41
N THR A 200 -29.94 -23.41 52.77
CA THR A 200 -29.91 -22.94 54.17
C THR A 200 -31.28 -23.06 54.83
N MET A 201 -32.35 -22.66 54.14
CA MET A 201 -33.73 -22.82 54.63
C MET A 201 -34.12 -24.29 54.80
N CYS A 202 -33.76 -25.15 53.85
CA CYS A 202 -34.01 -26.59 53.95
C CYS A 202 -33.30 -27.23 55.16
N SER A 203 -32.07 -26.78 55.46
CA SER A 203 -31.29 -27.23 56.62
C SER A 203 -31.89 -26.74 57.94
N MET A 204 -32.39 -25.51 58.01
CA MET A 204 -33.11 -25.02 59.21
C MET A 204 -34.38 -25.83 59.50
N LEU A 205 -35.04 -26.35 58.46
CA LEU A 205 -36.23 -27.20 58.58
C LEU A 205 -35.89 -28.69 58.79
N GLN A 206 -34.61 -29.06 58.93
CA GLN A 206 -34.20 -30.46 59.08
C GLN A 206 -34.63 -31.09 60.41
N GLU A 207 -34.91 -30.27 61.43
CA GLU A 207 -35.45 -30.74 62.72
C GLU A 207 -36.92 -31.22 62.60
N CYS A 208 -37.59 -30.99 61.46
CA CYS A 208 -39.00 -31.31 61.28
C CYS A 208 -39.31 -32.67 60.61
N GLU A 209 -38.40 -33.39 59.93
CA GLU A 209 -38.59 -34.81 59.45
C GLU A 209 -37.38 -35.33 58.61
N PRO A 210 -37.23 -36.66 58.33
CA PRO A 210 -35.96 -37.31 58.01
C PRO A 210 -35.56 -37.26 56.52
N LEU A 211 -36.07 -36.31 55.74
CA LEU A 211 -35.53 -36.12 54.38
C LEU A 211 -34.17 -35.43 54.48
N SER A 212 -33.13 -36.22 54.19
CA SER A 212 -31.76 -35.75 54.11
C SER A 212 -31.66 -34.66 53.04
N VAL A 213 -31.36 -33.44 53.47
CA VAL A 213 -31.01 -32.36 52.55
C VAL A 213 -29.64 -32.68 51.97
N PRO A 214 -29.45 -32.56 50.64
CA PRO A 214 -28.13 -32.67 50.03
C PRO A 214 -27.15 -31.70 50.73
N PRO A 215 -25.93 -32.14 51.10
CA PRO A 215 -25.00 -31.33 51.87
C PRO A 215 -24.39 -30.14 51.09
N SER A 216 -24.55 -30.10 49.76
CA SER A 216 -23.89 -29.10 48.91
C SER A 216 -24.79 -28.58 47.79
N THR A 217 -24.57 -27.31 47.42
CA THR A 217 -25.19 -26.67 46.24
C THR A 217 -24.75 -27.30 44.91
N GLN A 218 -23.71 -28.14 44.91
CA GLN A 218 -23.22 -28.87 43.74
C GLN A 218 -24.05 -30.11 43.38
N GLU A 219 -24.89 -30.61 44.30
CA GLU A 219 -25.70 -31.82 44.07
C GLU A 219 -27.13 -31.49 43.57
N ILE A 220 -27.52 -30.22 43.64
CA ILE A 220 -28.82 -29.74 43.13
C ILE A 220 -28.56 -29.03 41.80
N ASP A 221 -28.69 -29.79 40.71
CA ASP A 221 -28.52 -29.27 39.35
C ASP A 221 -29.59 -28.21 39.03
N ASP A 222 -30.83 -28.42 39.50
CA ASP A 222 -31.97 -27.55 39.23
C ASP A 222 -32.45 -26.80 40.48
N SER A 223 -32.50 -25.47 40.42
CA SER A 223 -33.12 -24.64 41.46
C SER A 223 -34.58 -25.01 41.74
N GLU A 224 -35.29 -25.58 40.76
CA GLU A 224 -36.66 -26.06 40.93
C GLU A 224 -36.74 -27.25 41.89
N GLU A 225 -35.73 -28.12 41.91
CA GLU A 225 -35.63 -29.23 42.85
C GLU A 225 -35.46 -28.75 44.29
N ALA A 226 -34.61 -27.74 44.52
CA ALA A 226 -34.46 -27.11 45.84
C ALA A 226 -35.77 -26.48 46.34
N VAL A 227 -36.50 -25.78 45.46
CA VAL A 227 -37.80 -25.18 45.78
C VAL A 227 -38.83 -26.25 46.13
N ASN A 228 -38.86 -27.36 45.39
CA ASN A 228 -39.77 -28.47 45.65
C ASN A 228 -39.49 -29.15 46.99
N ILE A 229 -38.22 -29.38 47.34
CA ILE A 229 -37.82 -29.92 48.65
C ILE A 229 -38.27 -28.97 49.77
N LEU A 230 -38.04 -27.66 49.61
CA LEU A 230 -38.46 -26.65 50.59
C LEU A 230 -39.99 -26.63 50.77
N LYS A 231 -40.74 -26.72 49.67
CA LYS A 231 -42.21 -26.76 49.66
C LYS A 231 -42.74 -27.97 50.43
N LEU A 232 -42.19 -29.16 50.18
CA LEU A 232 -42.58 -30.38 50.88
C LEU A 232 -42.29 -30.30 52.38
N LYS A 233 -41.13 -29.74 52.77
CA LYS A 233 -40.77 -29.54 54.18
C LYS A 233 -41.70 -28.55 54.88
N LEU A 234 -42.04 -27.43 54.24
CA LEU A 234 -42.99 -26.46 54.76
C LEU A 234 -44.38 -27.06 54.97
N HIS A 235 -44.86 -27.87 54.02
CA HIS A 235 -46.15 -28.55 54.15
C HIS A 235 -46.19 -29.50 55.34
N SER A 236 -45.13 -30.30 55.55
CA SER A 236 -45.03 -31.17 56.74
C SER A 236 -45.01 -30.36 58.04
N LEU A 237 -44.29 -29.24 58.08
CA LEU A 237 -44.27 -28.34 59.24
C LEU A 237 -45.66 -27.76 59.56
N PHE A 238 -46.41 -27.31 58.54
CA PHE A 238 -47.78 -26.81 58.73
C PHE A 238 -48.72 -27.89 59.26
N GLU A 239 -48.66 -29.11 58.73
CA GLU A 239 -49.45 -30.23 59.27
C GLU A 239 -49.12 -30.55 60.73
N LYS A 240 -47.85 -30.38 61.15
CA LYS A 240 -47.44 -30.58 62.54
C LYS A 240 -47.86 -29.44 63.47
N ILE A 241 -48.13 -28.25 62.94
CA ILE A 241 -48.68 -27.14 63.72
C ILE A 241 -50.19 -27.32 63.86
N ASP A 242 -50.89 -27.67 62.79
CA ASP A 242 -52.35 -27.89 62.81
C ASP A 242 -52.79 -29.07 63.69
N LYS A 243 -51.91 -30.07 63.88
CA LYS A 243 -52.15 -31.23 64.76
C LYS A 243 -51.74 -31.01 66.22
N ARG A 244 -51.22 -29.82 66.59
CA ARG A 244 -50.83 -29.49 67.97
C ARG A 244 -51.97 -28.77 68.69
N ASP A 245 -52.30 -29.24 69.90
CA ASP A 245 -53.26 -28.56 70.79
C ASP A 245 -52.70 -27.21 71.27
N GLU A 246 -53.56 -26.20 71.47
CA GLU A 246 -53.18 -24.83 71.83
C GLU A 246 -52.26 -24.75 73.08
N GLU A 247 -52.38 -25.70 74.02
CA GLU A 247 -51.57 -25.76 75.24
C GLU A 247 -50.10 -26.19 75.01
N GLN A 248 -49.81 -26.93 73.94
CA GLN A 248 -48.43 -27.34 73.59
C GLN A 248 -47.65 -26.22 72.88
N ILE A 249 -48.35 -25.26 72.27
CA ILE A 249 -47.77 -24.16 71.51
C ILE A 249 -47.22 -23.06 72.44
N GLU A 250 -47.81 -22.84 73.62
CA GLU A 250 -47.28 -21.88 74.61
C GLU A 250 -45.94 -22.32 75.23
N LEU A 251 -45.74 -23.62 75.45
CA LEU A 251 -44.53 -24.11 76.14
C LEU A 251 -43.28 -24.02 75.26
N GLU A 252 -43.40 -24.18 73.94
CA GLU A 252 -42.27 -24.06 73.00
C GLU A 252 -42.00 -22.60 72.55
N ARG A 253 -42.96 -21.68 72.69
CA ARG A 253 -42.70 -20.23 72.50
C ARG A 253 -41.66 -19.70 73.50
N LEU A 254 -41.50 -20.34 74.66
CA LEU A 254 -40.43 -20.02 75.62
C LEU A 254 -39.05 -20.55 75.21
N THR A 255 -38.96 -21.46 74.24
CA THR A 255 -37.70 -22.08 73.78
C THR A 255 -37.36 -21.73 72.33
N VAL A 256 -37.79 -20.55 71.85
CA VAL A 256 -37.20 -19.98 70.63
C VAL A 256 -35.74 -19.65 70.93
N ARG A 257 -34.83 -20.55 70.54
CA ARG A 257 -33.40 -20.24 70.43
C ARG A 257 -33.27 -19.08 69.45
N VAL A 258 -33.03 -17.89 69.98
CA VAL A 258 -32.51 -16.75 69.22
C VAL A 258 -31.11 -17.15 68.74
N ILE A 259 -31.02 -17.76 67.56
CA ILE A 259 -29.77 -17.86 66.83
C ILE A 259 -29.60 -16.51 66.15
N LYS A 260 -28.59 -15.76 66.59
CA LYS A 260 -28.13 -14.55 65.92
C LYS A 260 -27.90 -14.87 64.44
N VAL A 261 -28.78 -14.36 63.59
CA VAL A 261 -28.46 -14.20 62.18
C VAL A 261 -27.56 -12.98 62.12
N ASP A 262 -26.24 -13.20 62.03
CA ASP A 262 -25.27 -12.14 61.75
C ASP A 262 -25.40 -11.71 60.27
N ALA A 263 -26.54 -11.13 59.91
CA ALA A 263 -26.74 -10.40 58.67
C ALA A 263 -27.98 -9.52 58.82
N PRO A 264 -27.85 -8.19 58.75
CA PRO A 264 -28.98 -7.31 58.96
C PRO A 264 -29.98 -7.44 57.82
N ILE A 265 -31.22 -7.80 58.19
CA ILE A 265 -32.41 -7.70 57.33
C ILE A 265 -32.81 -6.22 57.32
N TYR A 266 -32.21 -5.43 56.43
CA TYR A 266 -32.80 -4.18 56.00
C TYR A 266 -33.45 -4.39 54.63
N PRO A 267 -34.61 -3.78 54.33
CA PRO A 267 -34.89 -3.45 52.96
C PRO A 267 -33.79 -2.47 52.55
N GLN A 268 -32.91 -2.90 51.64
CA GLN A 268 -32.01 -1.98 50.98
C GLN A 268 -32.90 -0.96 50.27
N THR A 269 -33.09 0.19 50.90
CA THR A 269 -33.51 1.38 50.19
C THR A 269 -32.58 1.47 48.99
N PHE A 270 -33.14 1.48 47.80
CA PHE A 270 -32.42 1.86 46.60
C PHE A 270 -31.89 3.28 46.84
N GLU A 271 -30.69 3.37 47.40
CA GLU A 271 -29.88 4.55 47.26
C GLU A 271 -29.58 4.64 45.77
N VAL A 272 -30.34 5.50 45.09
CA VAL A 272 -29.94 6.07 43.82
C VAL A 272 -28.65 6.82 44.12
N HIS A 273 -27.52 6.12 44.04
CA HIS A 273 -26.25 6.76 43.86
C HIS A 273 -26.39 7.56 42.56
N PRO A 274 -26.12 8.88 42.57
CA PRO A 274 -26.03 9.61 41.32
C PRO A 274 -25.02 8.85 40.47
N GLU A 275 -25.41 8.53 39.24
CA GLU A 275 -24.49 8.08 38.20
C GLU A 275 -23.22 8.89 38.35
N LYS A 276 -22.16 8.25 38.85
CA LYS A 276 -20.83 8.63 38.42
C LYS A 276 -20.88 8.29 36.95
N THR A 277 -21.12 9.31 36.13
CA THR A 277 -20.70 9.35 34.75
C THR A 277 -19.27 8.83 34.72
N SER A 278 -19.13 7.53 34.51
CA SER A 278 -17.94 6.96 33.94
C SER A 278 -17.77 7.71 32.64
N GLU A 279 -16.74 8.55 32.61
CA GLU A 279 -16.26 9.16 31.38
C GLU A 279 -16.21 8.07 30.31
N PRO A 280 -16.82 8.28 29.12
CA PRO A 280 -16.50 7.44 27.99
C PRO A 280 -15.04 7.75 27.64
N GLU A 281 -14.11 6.94 28.16
CA GLU A 281 -12.80 6.82 27.54
C GLU A 281 -13.03 6.23 26.15
N ASP A 282 -12.73 7.06 25.15
CA ASP A 282 -12.75 6.79 23.71
C ASP A 282 -14.12 6.77 23.00
N GLU A 283 -14.97 7.77 23.26
CA GLU A 283 -15.66 8.39 22.11
C GLU A 283 -14.66 9.35 21.45
N ASP A 284 -14.37 9.13 20.16
CA ASP A 284 -13.62 10.07 19.31
C ASP A 284 -13.99 11.50 19.67
N GLU A 285 -13.10 12.18 20.42
CA GLU A 285 -13.35 13.51 20.95
C GLU A 285 -13.56 14.44 19.75
N ILE A 286 -14.83 14.63 19.35
CA ILE A 286 -15.22 15.44 18.21
C ILE A 286 -14.56 16.78 18.44
N PRO A 287 -13.56 17.18 17.62
CA PRO A 287 -12.68 18.24 18.04
C PRO A 287 -13.48 19.50 18.29
N THR A 288 -13.46 19.97 19.53
CA THR A 288 -14.33 21.07 19.96
C THR A 288 -14.11 22.25 19.02
N ARG A 289 -15.16 23.05 18.77
CA ARG A 289 -15.08 24.24 17.90
C ARG A 289 -13.86 25.13 18.18
N GLY A 290 -13.43 25.21 19.45
CA GLY A 290 -12.21 25.91 19.86
C GLY A 290 -10.91 25.27 19.35
N PHE A 291 -10.80 23.94 19.35
CA PHE A 291 -9.68 23.19 18.78
C PHE A 291 -9.58 23.41 17.27
N LEU A 292 -10.69 23.24 16.55
CA LEU A 292 -10.75 23.46 15.11
C LEU A 292 -10.35 24.89 14.73
N LYS A 293 -10.81 25.88 15.52
CA LYS A 293 -10.45 27.30 15.31
C LYS A 293 -8.96 27.56 15.53
N ARG A 294 -8.34 26.95 16.55
CA ARG A 294 -6.90 27.07 16.81
C ARG A 294 -6.08 26.43 15.69
N GLN A 295 -6.46 25.22 15.25
CA GLN A 295 -5.77 24.52 14.17
C GLN A 295 -5.88 25.28 12.84
N ALA A 296 -7.06 25.81 12.52
CA ALA A 296 -7.25 26.66 11.35
C ALA A 296 -6.40 27.93 11.41
N GLN A 297 -6.29 28.58 12.59
CA GLN A 297 -5.44 29.75 12.76
C GLN A 297 -3.95 29.42 12.55
N VAL A 298 -3.47 28.30 13.06
CA VAL A 298 -2.09 27.82 12.84
C VAL A 298 -1.81 27.61 11.36
N ILE A 299 -2.76 27.04 10.61
CA ILE A 299 -2.62 26.83 9.15
C ILE A 299 -2.60 28.18 8.40
N ILE A 300 -3.45 29.12 8.80
CA ILE A 300 -3.50 30.47 8.22
C ILE A 300 -2.18 31.20 8.49
N ASP A 301 -1.67 31.16 9.71
CA ASP A 301 -0.41 31.81 10.10
C ASP A 301 0.80 31.18 9.40
N ALA A 302 0.81 29.86 9.22
CA ALA A 302 1.84 29.15 8.46
C ALA A 302 1.82 29.51 6.95
N LYS A 303 0.62 29.77 6.39
CA LYS A 303 0.45 30.18 4.98
C LYS A 303 0.66 31.68 4.77
N SER A 304 0.37 32.52 5.76
CA SER A 304 0.61 33.97 5.68
C SER A 304 2.10 34.30 5.67
N ARG A 305 2.92 33.53 6.42
CA ARG A 305 4.38 33.66 6.42
C ARG A 305 5.05 33.33 5.08
N ARG A 306 4.41 32.59 4.18
CA ARG A 306 4.97 32.25 2.84
C ARG A 306 4.59 33.20 1.72
N LYS A 307 3.81 34.27 1.98
CA LYS A 307 3.50 35.29 0.97
C LYS A 307 4.40 36.51 1.14
N GLY A 308 5.71 36.31 0.96
CA GLY A 308 6.70 37.36 1.21
C GLY A 308 8.10 37.03 0.68
N PHE A 309 8.23 36.56 -0.56
CA PHE A 309 9.50 36.64 -1.29
C PHE A 309 9.26 37.34 -2.63
N ARG A 310 9.13 38.67 -2.57
CA ARG A 310 9.47 39.50 -3.74
C ARG A 310 10.99 39.55 -3.77
N VAL A 311 11.59 38.78 -4.68
CA VAL A 311 12.98 38.96 -5.07
C VAL A 311 13.11 40.40 -5.59
N ALA A 312 13.79 41.24 -4.83
CA ALA A 312 14.21 42.55 -5.30
C ALA A 312 15.23 42.35 -6.41
N VAL A 313 14.84 42.66 -7.65
CA VAL A 313 15.77 42.75 -8.78
C VAL A 313 16.59 44.04 -8.58
N PRO A 314 17.93 43.97 -8.48
CA PRO A 314 18.75 45.17 -8.47
C PRO A 314 18.70 45.83 -9.85
N ARG A 315 18.13 47.04 -9.95
CA ARG A 315 18.32 47.91 -11.12
C ARG A 315 19.73 48.49 -11.04
N ALA A 316 20.65 47.98 -11.85
CA ALA A 316 21.90 48.66 -12.17
C ALA A 316 21.78 49.35 -13.54
N PHE A 317 22.28 50.57 -13.57
CA PHE A 317 22.14 51.60 -14.60
C PHE A 317 22.96 51.35 -15.87
N GLY A 318 22.49 51.92 -16.98
CA GLY A 318 23.30 52.19 -18.18
C GLY A 318 22.62 53.23 -19.06
N ARG A 319 22.83 54.51 -18.77
CA ARG A 319 22.53 55.62 -19.70
C ARG A 319 23.59 55.60 -20.79
N LEU A 320 23.16 55.45 -22.04
CA LEU A 320 23.93 55.85 -23.22
C LEU A 320 23.58 57.30 -23.54
N LYS A 321 24.58 58.18 -23.42
CA LYS A 321 24.76 59.35 -24.26
C LYS A 321 26.15 59.25 -24.86
#